data_AF-A0A7S0G0P9-F1
#
_entry.id   AF-A0A7S0G0P9-F1
#
_cell.length_a   1.000
_cell.length_b   1.000
_cell.length_c   1.000
_cell.angle_alpha   90.00
_cell.angle_beta   90.00
_cell.angle_gamma   90.00
#
_symmetry.space_group_name_H-M   'P 1'
#
loop_
_entity.id
_entity.type
_entity.pdbx_description
1 polymer ?
#
loop_
_entity_poly.entity_id
_entity_poly.type
_entity_poly.pdbx_seq_one_letter_code
_entity_poly.pdbx_strand_id
1 'polypeptide(L)'
;MAFLGGVGSILVKEEGSGLRACCGRGRSSVGLRRVAPRCGLRTVRGEDVGEVEEQFDVVVVGAGHAGCEAALASVRRGVKTLLLTLSLDKIAWQPCNPAVGGPAKSTLVHEVDALGGWIGKLADRTYLQRRVLNKSKGPAVWALRAQTDKAEYSREMKNVLDQVSQSTNGLLSYREGMVYDITLNTNGAVNGVVTYFGSVFGCKSVVLTTGTFLEGRIWVGSKSMPAGRAGEMTSFGLTETLGTLGFETDRLKTGTPARVDRRTVDFSKMDAQHSDPDD
;
A
#
# COMPACT_ATOMS: atom_id res chain seq x y z
N MET A 1 -7.41 -16.42 -14.85
CA MET A 1 -6.50 -16.56 -13.70
C MET A 1 -5.73 -15.25 -13.57
N ALA A 2 -6.20 -14.33 -12.73
CA ALA A 2 -5.59 -13.00 -12.61
C ALA A 2 -4.40 -13.07 -11.63
N PHE A 3 -3.19 -12.93 -12.16
CA PHE A 3 -1.99 -12.69 -11.36
C PHE A 3 -2.13 -11.30 -10.72
N LEU A 4 -2.26 -11.27 -9.39
CA LEU A 4 -2.09 -10.06 -8.58
C LEU A 4 -0.59 -9.90 -8.33
N GLY A 5 0.08 -9.18 -9.24
CA GLY A 5 1.44 -8.70 -9.07
C GLY A 5 1.50 -7.30 -9.65
N GLY A 6 1.73 -6.30 -8.80
CA GLY A 6 1.80 -4.90 -9.21
C GLY A 6 1.12 -3.96 -8.23
N VAL A 7 1.61 -3.90 -6.99
CA VAL A 7 1.47 -2.69 -6.17
C VAL A 7 2.90 -2.20 -5.97
N GLY A 8 3.35 -1.32 -6.86
CA GLY A 8 4.67 -0.71 -6.73
C GLY A 8 4.66 0.23 -5.53
N SER A 9 5.48 -0.05 -4.53
CA SER A 9 5.86 0.93 -3.52
C SER A 9 7.00 1.77 -4.09
N ILE A 10 6.83 3.10 -4.15
CA ILE A 10 7.92 4.00 -4.54
C ILE A 10 8.57 4.50 -3.25
N LEU A 11 9.84 4.15 -3.06
CA LEU A 11 10.68 4.76 -2.03
C LEU A 11 11.43 5.93 -2.66
N VAL A 12 11.21 7.13 -2.15
CA VAL A 12 11.99 8.32 -2.54
C VAL A 12 12.98 8.59 -1.42
N LYS A 13 14.28 8.39 -1.70
CA LYS A 13 15.38 8.53 -0.73
C LYS A 13 16.44 9.49 -1.26
N GLU A 14 17.11 10.16 -0.33
CA GLU A 14 18.35 10.91 -0.55
C GLU A 14 19.54 9.96 -0.78
N GLU A 15 20.20 10.05 -1.94
CA GLU A 15 21.58 9.60 -2.15
C GLU A 15 22.33 10.69 -2.93
N GLY A 16 23.61 10.89 -2.58
CA GLY A 16 24.41 12.05 -3.00
C GLY A 16 24.30 12.45 -4.47
N SER A 17 24.13 13.77 -4.70
CA SER A 17 24.03 14.42 -6.01
C SER A 17 22.94 13.85 -6.95
N GLY A 18 21.67 14.04 -6.55
CA GLY A 18 20.49 13.93 -7.42
C GLY A 18 19.55 12.76 -7.09
N LEU A 19 18.23 13.00 -7.19
CA LEU A 19 17.21 11.95 -7.07
C LEU A 19 17.46 10.85 -8.10
N ARG A 20 17.67 9.62 -7.63
CA ARG A 20 17.53 8.41 -8.46
C ARG A 20 16.36 7.59 -7.94
N ALA A 21 15.33 7.44 -8.76
CA ALA A 21 14.40 6.35 -8.62
C ALA A 21 15.16 5.03 -8.85
N CYS A 22 15.07 4.09 -7.90
CA CYS A 22 15.56 2.72 -8.10
C CYS A 22 14.60 1.97 -9.05
N CYS A 23 14.62 2.32 -10.33
CA CYS A 23 13.94 1.56 -11.40
C CYS A 23 15.00 0.76 -12.18
N GLY A 24 14.80 -0.56 -12.29
CA GLY A 24 15.68 -1.46 -13.06
C GLY A 24 15.78 -1.02 -14.52
N ARG A 25 17.02 -0.91 -15.03
CA ARG A 25 17.30 -0.36 -16.37
C ARG A 25 16.86 -1.33 -17.48
N GLY A 26 15.76 -1.01 -18.17
CA GLY A 26 15.47 -1.50 -19.51
C GLY A 26 15.94 -0.47 -20.55
N ARG A 27 16.87 -0.83 -21.43
CA ARG A 27 17.26 0.00 -22.58
C ARG A 27 16.29 -0.26 -23.74
N SER A 28 15.55 0.75 -24.18
CA SER A 28 15.03 0.79 -25.55
C SER A 28 14.97 2.22 -26.06
N SER A 29 15.72 2.45 -27.13
CA SER A 29 15.81 3.70 -27.89
C SER A 29 14.63 3.83 -28.85
N VAL A 30 13.67 4.71 -28.54
CA VAL A 30 12.71 5.22 -29.54
C VAL A 30 12.52 6.71 -29.27
N GLY A 31 12.71 7.52 -30.31
CA GLY A 31 12.69 8.98 -30.21
C GLY A 31 11.34 9.52 -29.78
N LEU A 32 11.27 10.11 -28.59
CA LEU A 32 10.14 10.92 -28.15
C LEU A 32 10.35 12.39 -28.54
N ARG A 33 9.39 12.92 -29.31
CA ARG A 33 9.19 14.37 -29.44
C ARG A 33 8.88 14.93 -28.05
N ARG A 34 9.67 15.89 -27.58
CA ARG A 34 9.39 16.67 -26.38
C ARG A 34 8.09 17.45 -26.59
N VAL A 35 7.01 17.00 -25.97
CA VAL A 35 5.82 17.83 -25.78
C VAL A 35 6.10 18.69 -24.55
N ALA A 36 6.31 19.99 -24.75
CA ALA A 36 6.45 20.93 -23.66
C ALA A 36 5.12 21.01 -22.89
N PRO A 37 5.10 20.93 -21.55
CA PRO A 37 3.87 21.11 -20.78
C PRO A 37 3.46 22.58 -20.87
N ARG A 38 2.34 22.84 -21.56
CA ARG A 38 1.61 24.11 -21.48
C ARG A 38 0.58 24.00 -20.36
N CYS A 39 0.99 24.24 -19.12
CA CYS A 39 0.10 24.74 -18.06
C CYS A 39 0.94 25.16 -16.84
N GLY A 40 0.70 26.37 -16.33
CA GLY A 40 1.51 26.99 -15.27
C GLY A 40 1.17 26.50 -13.86
N LEU A 41 1.48 25.25 -13.53
CA LEU A 41 1.47 24.76 -12.15
C LEU A 41 2.91 24.72 -11.62
N ARG A 42 3.18 25.60 -10.65
CA ARG A 42 4.42 25.59 -9.87
C ARG A 42 4.38 24.34 -8.99
N THR A 43 5.37 23.45 -9.10
CA THR A 43 5.81 22.67 -7.93
C THR A 43 6.01 23.68 -6.81
N VAL A 44 5.32 23.50 -5.70
CA VAL A 44 5.46 24.38 -4.54
C VAL A 44 6.91 24.26 -4.08
N ARG A 45 7.76 25.20 -4.52
CA ARG A 45 9.12 25.33 -4.00
C ARG A 45 8.96 25.63 -2.53
N GLY A 46 9.87 25.13 -1.68
CA GLY A 46 9.77 25.19 -0.21
C GLY A 46 9.50 26.56 0.44
N GLU A 47 9.43 27.64 -0.33
CA GLU A 47 9.11 29.01 0.10
C GLU A 47 7.60 29.33 0.13
N ASP A 48 6.75 28.59 -0.59
CA ASP A 48 5.28 28.81 -0.67
C ASP A 48 4.47 27.81 0.18
N VAL A 49 5.14 26.97 0.98
CA VAL A 49 4.51 25.91 1.78
C VAL A 49 4.19 26.48 3.18
N GLY A 50 2.99 26.20 3.71
CA GLY A 50 2.59 26.61 5.06
C GLY A 50 3.56 26.12 6.16
N GLU A 51 3.40 26.66 7.37
CA GLU A 51 4.27 26.31 8.51
C GLU A 51 4.27 24.78 8.76
N VAL A 52 5.46 24.21 8.99
CA VAL A 52 5.61 22.77 9.25
C VAL A 52 4.99 22.45 10.61
N GLU A 53 3.91 21.67 10.61
CA GLU A 53 3.20 21.32 11.85
C GLU A 53 4.06 20.41 12.74
N GLU A 54 4.61 19.35 12.12
CA GLU A 54 5.41 18.35 12.82
C GLU A 54 6.49 17.75 11.93
N GLN A 55 7.62 17.39 12.57
CA GLN A 55 8.77 16.76 11.91
C GLN A 55 8.83 15.25 12.20
N PHE A 56 9.09 14.48 11.15
CA PHE A 56 9.30 13.04 11.16
C PHE A 56 10.60 12.68 10.42
N ASP A 57 11.10 11.47 10.61
CA ASP A 57 12.19 10.93 9.79
C ASP A 57 11.62 10.31 8.52
N VAL A 58 10.56 9.51 8.66
CA VAL A 58 9.90 8.81 7.56
C VAL A 58 8.40 9.11 7.56
N VAL A 59 7.86 9.45 6.40
CA VAL A 59 6.40 9.50 6.19
C VAL A 59 5.99 8.38 5.24
N VAL A 60 5.06 7.53 5.66
CA VAL A 60 4.49 6.46 4.87
C VAL A 60 3.08 6.87 4.43
N VAL A 61 2.84 6.85 3.12
CA VAL A 61 1.58 7.30 2.51
C VAL A 61 0.73 6.08 2.12
N GLY A 62 -0.35 5.86 2.86
CA GLY A 62 -1.34 4.81 2.65
C GLY A 62 -1.16 3.63 3.60
N ALA A 63 -2.11 3.42 4.52
CA ALA A 63 -2.11 2.30 5.46
C ALA A 63 -2.68 0.99 4.86
N GLY A 64 -2.21 0.63 3.66
CA GLY A 64 -2.44 -0.70 3.09
C GLY A 64 -1.46 -1.74 3.63
N HIS A 65 -1.51 -2.98 3.11
CA HIS A 65 -0.59 -4.06 3.51
C HIS A 65 0.89 -3.63 3.46
N ALA A 66 1.31 -3.01 2.35
CA ALA A 66 2.67 -2.53 2.18
C ALA A 66 3.02 -1.36 3.12
N GLY A 67 2.10 -0.42 3.32
CA GLY A 67 2.36 0.75 4.17
C GLY A 67 2.48 0.39 5.64
N CYS A 68 1.65 -0.53 6.14
CA CYS A 68 1.76 -1.04 7.51
C CYS A 68 3.12 -1.72 7.74
N GLU A 69 3.56 -2.61 6.85
CA GLU A 69 4.88 -3.25 6.97
C GLU A 69 6.01 -2.22 6.89
N ALA A 70 5.92 -1.24 5.97
CA ALA A 70 6.93 -0.19 5.83
C ALA A 70 7.03 0.70 7.09
N ALA A 71 5.90 1.08 7.67
CA ALA A 71 5.86 1.89 8.89
C ALA A 71 6.44 1.12 10.08
N LEU A 72 6.02 -0.14 10.25
CA LEU A 72 6.51 -1.01 11.32
C LEU A 72 8.01 -1.33 11.16
N ALA A 73 8.48 -1.54 9.93
CA ALA A 73 9.90 -1.72 9.64
C ALA A 73 10.73 -0.46 9.96
N SER A 74 10.20 0.72 9.65
CA SER A 74 10.85 2.01 9.96
C SER A 74 10.99 2.20 11.47
N VAL A 75 9.92 1.97 12.22
CA VAL A 75 9.93 2.09 13.68
C VAL A 75 10.88 1.10 14.36
N ARG A 76 10.99 -0.14 13.83
CA ARG A 76 11.99 -1.12 14.31
C ARG A 76 13.43 -0.66 14.14
N ARG A 77 13.71 0.27 13.22
CA ARG A 77 15.01 0.93 13.06
C ARG A 77 15.21 2.11 14.00
N GLY A 78 14.22 2.43 14.85
CA GLY A 78 14.28 3.52 15.81
C GLY A 78 14.03 4.91 15.24
N VAL A 79 13.43 5.00 14.03
CA VAL A 79 13.17 6.30 13.38
C VAL A 79 11.72 6.76 13.58
N LYS A 80 11.53 8.06 13.77
CA LYS A 80 10.20 8.65 14.01
C LYS A 80 9.40 8.60 12.71
N THR A 81 8.28 7.88 12.73
CA THR A 81 7.52 7.51 11.54
C THR A 81 6.08 7.98 11.62
N LEU A 82 5.61 8.66 10.58
CA LEU A 82 4.20 9.01 10.39
C LEU A 82 3.57 8.12 9.32
N LEU A 83 2.46 7.45 9.63
CA LEU A 83 1.65 6.70 8.67
C LEU A 83 0.35 7.47 8.37
N LEU A 84 0.22 7.98 7.15
CA LEU A 84 -0.98 8.67 6.68
C LEU A 84 -1.92 7.72 5.94
N THR A 85 -3.22 7.85 6.15
CA THR A 85 -4.23 7.05 5.44
C THR A 85 -5.48 7.86 5.15
N LEU A 86 -6.29 7.43 4.18
CA LEU A 86 -7.58 8.07 3.92
C LEU A 86 -8.66 7.67 4.93
N SER A 87 -8.50 6.51 5.57
CA SER A 87 -9.42 6.02 6.60
C SER A 87 -8.69 5.12 7.58
N LEU A 88 -8.88 5.38 8.88
CA LEU A 88 -8.34 4.56 9.98
C LEU A 88 -9.12 3.25 10.16
N ASP A 89 -10.36 3.19 9.69
CA ASP A 89 -11.20 1.99 9.78
C ASP A 89 -10.88 0.95 8.70
N LYS A 90 -10.03 1.32 7.73
CA LYS A 90 -9.65 0.48 6.58
C LYS A 90 -8.15 0.16 6.55
N ILE A 91 -7.48 0.24 7.69
CA ILE A 91 -6.07 -0.14 7.84
C ILE A 91 -5.88 -1.61 7.47
N ALA A 92 -4.93 -1.89 6.57
CA ALA A 92 -4.64 -3.21 6.02
C ALA A 92 -5.89 -4.01 5.59
N TRP A 93 -6.94 -3.30 5.13
CA TRP A 93 -8.15 -3.93 4.64
C TRP A 93 -7.86 -4.80 3.41
N GLN A 94 -8.49 -5.97 3.32
CA GLN A 94 -8.37 -6.91 2.21
C GLN A 94 -9.50 -6.69 1.18
N PRO A 95 -9.36 -5.78 0.18
CA PRO A 95 -10.47 -5.41 -0.69
C PRO A 95 -10.91 -6.54 -1.63
N CYS A 96 -9.97 -7.37 -2.08
CA CYS A 96 -10.20 -8.43 -3.04
C CYS A 96 -10.57 -9.74 -2.31
N ASN A 97 -9.66 -10.71 -2.25
CA ASN A 97 -9.92 -12.01 -1.65
C ASN A 97 -9.67 -12.00 -0.12
N PRO A 98 -10.54 -12.62 0.72
CA PRO A 98 -10.28 -12.85 2.15
C PRO A 98 -9.25 -13.97 2.37
N ALA A 99 -8.06 -13.88 1.78
CA ALA A 99 -7.03 -14.89 1.99
C ALA A 99 -5.62 -14.34 1.89
N VAL A 100 -4.71 -15.00 2.62
CA VAL A 100 -3.26 -14.79 2.58
C VAL A 100 -2.59 -16.08 2.07
N GLY A 101 -1.53 -15.92 1.28
CA GLY A 101 -0.78 -17.03 0.70
C GLY A 101 -1.38 -17.58 -0.61
N GLY A 102 -1.18 -18.88 -0.83
CA GLY A 102 -1.38 -19.55 -2.12
C GLY A 102 -0.11 -19.61 -2.98
N PRO A 103 -0.18 -20.15 -4.21
CA PRO A 103 1.02 -20.40 -5.02
C PRO A 103 1.82 -19.10 -5.25
N ALA A 104 3.14 -19.19 -5.11
CA ALA A 104 4.11 -18.07 -5.08
C ALA A 104 3.95 -17.09 -3.89
N LYS A 105 2.72 -16.75 -3.51
CA LYS A 105 2.42 -15.83 -2.41
C LYS A 105 2.78 -16.38 -1.04
N SER A 106 2.64 -17.68 -0.83
CA SER A 106 2.99 -18.34 0.44
C SER A 106 4.45 -18.13 0.77
N THR A 107 5.34 -18.32 -0.21
CA THR A 107 6.79 -18.12 -0.05
C THR A 107 7.07 -16.67 0.33
N LEU A 108 6.48 -15.69 -0.37
CA LEU A 108 6.64 -14.28 -0.03
C LEU A 108 6.14 -13.94 1.38
N VAL A 109 5.04 -14.56 1.83
CA VAL A 109 4.52 -14.37 3.19
C VAL A 109 5.52 -14.90 4.22
N HIS A 110 6.08 -16.09 4.00
CA HIS A 110 7.11 -16.66 4.87
C HIS A 110 8.42 -15.85 4.86
N GLU A 111 8.83 -15.33 3.70
CA GLU A 111 10.00 -14.45 3.59
C GLU A 111 9.80 -13.14 4.38
N VAL A 112 8.64 -12.51 4.24
CA VAL A 112 8.31 -11.29 5.01
C VAL A 112 8.27 -11.60 6.50
N ASP A 113 7.67 -12.72 6.90
CA ASP A 113 7.64 -13.15 8.31
C ASP A 113 9.04 -13.43 8.87
N ALA A 114 9.92 -14.09 8.09
CA ALA A 114 11.32 -14.34 8.45
C ALA A 114 12.13 -13.05 8.60
N LEU A 115 11.82 -12.00 7.82
CA LEU A 115 12.36 -10.65 7.99
C LEU A 115 11.73 -9.88 9.17
N GLY A 116 10.87 -10.55 9.93
CA GLY A 116 10.21 -10.03 11.12
C GLY A 116 8.88 -9.34 10.84
N GLY A 117 8.37 -9.35 9.62
CA GLY A 117 7.09 -8.74 9.24
C GLY A 117 5.88 -9.29 10.01
N TRP A 118 4.70 -8.74 9.70
CA TRP A 118 3.44 -9.03 10.40
C TRP A 118 2.43 -9.82 9.57
N ILE A 119 2.52 -9.82 8.24
CA ILE A 119 1.54 -10.48 7.37
C ILE A 119 1.33 -11.97 7.69
N GLY A 120 2.39 -12.71 8.04
CA GLY A 120 2.30 -14.11 8.46
C GLY A 120 1.56 -14.26 9.79
N LYS A 121 2.05 -13.57 10.83
CA LYS A 121 1.44 -13.55 12.17
C LYS A 121 -0.03 -13.11 12.16
N LEU A 122 -0.39 -12.14 11.32
CA LEU A 122 -1.77 -11.70 11.17
C LEU A 122 -2.65 -12.75 10.51
N ALA A 123 -2.12 -13.45 9.48
CA ALA A 123 -2.83 -14.57 8.89
C ALA A 123 -3.07 -15.69 9.92
N ASP A 124 -2.08 -15.99 10.76
CA ASP A 124 -2.21 -17.01 11.82
C ASP A 124 -3.20 -16.60 12.92
N ARG A 125 -3.31 -15.31 13.24
CA ARG A 125 -4.27 -14.82 14.25
C ARG A 125 -5.71 -14.78 13.76
N THR A 126 -5.92 -14.72 12.44
CA THR A 126 -7.23 -14.37 11.87
C THR A 126 -7.73 -15.37 10.84
N TYR A 127 -7.09 -16.54 10.72
CA TYR A 127 -7.54 -17.56 9.77
C TYR A 127 -8.86 -18.20 10.21
N LEU A 128 -9.72 -18.44 9.23
CA LEU A 128 -10.95 -19.23 9.36
C LEU A 128 -10.78 -20.62 8.74
N GLN A 129 -9.86 -20.74 7.78
CA GLN A 129 -9.55 -21.98 7.09
C GLN A 129 -8.09 -21.97 6.65
N ARG A 130 -7.39 -23.10 6.75
CA ARG A 130 -6.00 -23.25 6.32
C ARG A 130 -5.82 -24.50 5.48
N ARG A 131 -5.10 -24.38 4.36
CA ARG A 131 -4.78 -25.51 3.47
C ARG A 131 -3.38 -25.41 2.86
N VAL A 132 -2.74 -26.54 2.67
CA VAL A 132 -1.51 -26.71 1.90
C VAL A 132 -1.87 -27.12 0.48
N LEU A 133 -1.68 -26.19 -0.45
CA LEU A 133 -1.86 -26.44 -1.87
C LEU A 133 -0.68 -27.25 -2.42
N ASN A 134 -0.94 -28.05 -3.45
CA ASN A 134 0.04 -28.95 -4.09
C ASN A 134 0.66 -29.99 -3.15
N LYS A 135 -0.02 -30.40 -2.06
CA LYS A 135 0.50 -31.39 -1.08
C LYS A 135 1.05 -32.66 -1.75
N SER A 136 0.45 -33.13 -2.86
CA SER A 136 0.88 -34.31 -3.62
C SER A 136 2.13 -34.16 -4.48
N LYS A 137 2.62 -32.93 -4.74
CA LYS A 137 3.72 -32.66 -5.70
C LYS A 137 5.09 -32.44 -5.03
N GLY A 138 5.18 -32.71 -3.73
CA GLY A 138 6.41 -32.62 -2.93
C GLY A 138 6.67 -31.23 -2.31
N PRO A 139 7.51 -31.14 -1.25
CA PRO A 139 7.64 -29.94 -0.42
C PRO A 139 8.08 -28.67 -1.15
N ALA A 140 8.89 -28.80 -2.19
CA ALA A 140 9.42 -27.66 -2.94
C ALA A 140 8.35 -26.79 -3.62
N VAL A 141 7.16 -27.34 -3.87
CA VAL A 141 6.04 -26.64 -4.53
C VAL A 141 4.80 -26.50 -3.64
N TRP A 142 4.92 -26.85 -2.36
CA TRP A 142 3.86 -26.66 -1.38
C TRP A 142 3.61 -25.17 -1.17
N ALA A 143 2.32 -24.82 -1.08
CA ALA A 143 1.93 -23.44 -0.85
C ALA A 143 0.82 -23.35 0.19
N LEU A 144 1.15 -22.78 1.34
CA LEU A 144 0.17 -22.51 2.39
C LEU A 144 -0.79 -21.41 1.96
N ARG A 145 -2.08 -21.64 2.16
CA ARG A 145 -3.14 -20.65 1.94
C ARG A 145 -4.09 -20.64 3.11
N ALA A 146 -4.26 -19.46 3.71
CA ALA A 146 -5.21 -19.22 4.78
C ALA A 146 -6.32 -18.31 4.29
N GLN A 147 -7.59 -18.71 4.46
CA GLN A 147 -8.71 -17.78 4.39
C GLN A 147 -8.78 -17.03 5.71
N THR A 148 -8.90 -15.71 5.68
CA THR A 148 -8.86 -14.84 6.85
C THR A 148 -10.16 -14.07 7.03
N ASP A 149 -10.57 -13.81 8.27
CA ASP A 149 -11.63 -12.85 8.53
C ASP A 149 -11.13 -11.43 8.21
N LYS A 150 -11.77 -10.75 7.26
CA LYS A 150 -11.32 -9.43 6.78
C LYS A 150 -11.42 -8.34 7.85
N ALA A 151 -12.48 -8.39 8.66
CA ALA A 151 -12.73 -7.38 9.68
C ALA A 151 -11.78 -7.58 10.85
N GLU A 152 -11.57 -8.83 11.24
CA GLU A 152 -10.60 -9.19 12.28
C GLU A 152 -9.17 -8.90 11.85
N TYR A 153 -8.77 -9.25 10.62
CA TYR A 153 -7.45 -8.93 10.07
C TYR A 153 -7.13 -7.43 10.13
N SER A 154 -8.08 -6.60 9.73
CA SER A 154 -7.93 -5.14 9.77
C SER A 154 -7.85 -4.59 11.20
N ARG A 155 -8.71 -5.10 12.10
CA ARG A 155 -8.71 -4.72 13.52
C ARG A 155 -7.41 -5.13 14.20
N GLU A 156 -6.92 -6.33 13.93
CA GLU A 156 -5.71 -6.85 14.54
C GLU A 156 -4.47 -6.09 14.05
N MET A 157 -4.41 -5.70 12.77
CA MET A 157 -3.34 -4.80 12.32
C MET A 157 -3.39 -3.45 13.06
N LYS A 158 -4.57 -2.88 13.28
CA LYS A 158 -4.71 -1.64 14.06
C LYS A 158 -4.21 -1.82 15.50
N ASN A 159 -4.59 -2.92 16.16
CA ASN A 159 -4.09 -3.29 17.49
C ASN A 159 -2.56 -3.37 17.51
N VAL A 160 -1.95 -3.96 16.48
CA VAL A 160 -0.49 -4.02 16.34
C VAL A 160 0.13 -2.63 16.23
N LEU A 161 -0.44 -1.73 15.41
CA LEU A 161 0.04 -0.35 15.29
C LEU A 161 -0.06 0.40 16.63
N ASP A 162 -1.16 0.22 17.37
CA ASP A 162 -1.36 0.81 18.70
C ASP A 162 -0.32 0.31 19.71
N GLN A 163 -0.12 -1.00 19.79
CA GLN A 163 0.87 -1.62 20.67
C GLN A 163 2.30 -1.15 20.33
N VAL A 164 2.63 -1.05 19.04
CA VAL A 164 3.94 -0.57 18.61
C VAL A 164 4.12 0.91 18.94
N SER A 165 3.11 1.75 18.69
CA SER A 165 3.16 3.17 19.07
C SER A 165 3.42 3.34 20.57
N GLN A 166 2.72 2.57 21.42
CA GLN A 166 2.88 2.63 22.87
C GLN A 166 4.25 2.11 23.33
N SER A 167 4.66 0.93 22.87
CA SER A 167 5.91 0.27 23.28
C SER A 167 7.17 0.98 22.78
N THR A 168 7.05 1.86 21.79
CA THR A 168 8.16 2.64 21.23
C THR A 168 8.10 4.11 21.60
N ASN A 169 7.44 4.45 22.70
CA ASN A 169 7.34 5.82 23.22
C ASN A 169 6.84 6.83 22.18
N GLY A 170 5.91 6.42 21.31
CA GLY A 170 5.32 7.28 20.28
C GLY A 170 6.16 7.47 19.02
N LEU A 171 7.20 6.65 18.79
CA LEU A 171 7.96 6.70 17.52
C LEU A 171 7.07 6.46 16.29
N LEU A 172 5.99 5.70 16.44
CA LEU A 172 4.95 5.56 15.41
C LEU A 172 3.78 6.49 15.71
N SER A 173 3.44 7.35 14.76
CA SER A 173 2.17 8.09 14.73
C SER A 173 1.40 7.73 13.47
N TYR A 174 0.07 7.64 13.54
CA TYR A 174 -0.74 7.38 12.36
C TYR A 174 -2.04 8.19 12.40
N ARG A 175 -2.43 8.78 11.26
CA ARG A 175 -3.50 9.79 11.18
C ARG A 175 -4.25 9.71 9.85
N GLU A 176 -5.46 10.25 9.83
CA GLU A 176 -6.19 10.48 8.58
C GLU A 176 -5.64 11.70 7.86
N GLY A 177 -5.38 11.56 6.58
CA GLY A 177 -4.85 12.62 5.74
C GLY A 177 -4.63 12.13 4.32
N MET A 178 -5.25 12.80 3.34
CA MET A 178 -4.94 12.60 1.93
C MET A 178 -3.67 13.40 1.63
N VAL A 179 -2.58 12.72 1.29
CA VAL A 179 -1.39 13.40 0.76
C VAL A 179 -1.67 13.87 -0.66
N TYR A 180 -1.46 15.16 -0.88
CA TYR A 180 -1.71 15.85 -2.14
C TYR A 180 -0.41 16.15 -2.89
N ASP A 181 0.65 16.56 -2.18
CA ASP A 181 1.92 16.95 -2.78
C ASP A 181 3.14 16.50 -1.94
N ILE A 182 4.33 16.50 -2.54
CA ILE A 182 5.62 16.22 -1.90
C ILE A 182 6.48 17.47 -2.03
N THR A 183 7.00 17.96 -0.90
CA THR A 183 7.88 19.12 -0.92
C THR A 183 9.33 18.70 -1.10
N LEU A 184 10.05 19.48 -1.90
CA LEU A 184 11.48 19.33 -2.09
C LEU A 184 12.22 20.54 -1.54
N ASN A 185 13.43 20.30 -1.03
CA ASN A 185 14.35 21.36 -0.64
C ASN A 185 15.05 21.97 -1.88
N THR A 186 15.88 22.99 -1.64
CA THR A 186 16.63 23.70 -2.69
C THR A 186 17.59 22.81 -3.48
N ASN A 187 18.03 21.69 -2.90
CA ASN A 187 18.89 20.70 -3.54
C ASN A 187 18.08 19.63 -4.30
N GLY A 188 16.76 19.75 -4.32
CA GLY A 188 15.83 18.81 -4.95
C GLY A 188 15.52 17.58 -4.10
N ALA A 189 16.07 17.43 -2.89
CA ALA A 189 15.78 16.29 -2.02
C ALA A 189 14.45 16.46 -1.28
N VAL A 190 13.83 15.34 -0.89
CA VAL A 190 12.55 15.35 -0.16
C VAL A 190 12.69 16.10 1.15
N ASN A 191 11.72 16.97 1.44
CA ASN A 191 11.67 17.77 2.66
C ASN A 191 10.36 17.57 3.45
N GLY A 192 9.34 16.95 2.85
CA GLY A 192 8.04 16.80 3.49
C GLY A 192 6.95 16.35 2.55
N VAL A 193 5.74 16.26 3.10
CA VAL A 193 4.50 16.04 2.37
C VAL A 193 3.46 17.09 2.75
N VAL A 194 2.58 17.42 1.81
CA VAL A 194 1.44 18.33 2.03
C VAL A 194 0.17 17.53 1.87
N THR A 195 -0.73 17.67 2.83
CA THR A 195 -2.07 17.06 2.75
C THR A 195 -3.02 17.94 1.95
N TYR A 196 -4.15 17.37 1.52
CA TYR A 196 -5.18 18.06 0.75
C TYR A 196 -5.71 19.34 1.42
N PHE A 197 -5.77 19.37 2.76
CA PHE A 197 -6.23 20.54 3.53
C PHE A 197 -5.10 21.51 3.89
N GLY A 198 -3.88 21.31 3.37
CA GLY A 198 -2.77 22.23 3.54
C GLY A 198 -1.85 21.94 4.72
N SER A 199 -2.15 20.96 5.60
CA SER A 199 -1.23 20.55 6.66
C SER A 199 0.07 20.01 6.07
N VAL A 200 1.20 20.43 6.66
CA VAL A 200 2.55 20.14 6.18
C VAL A 200 3.30 19.29 7.20
N PHE A 201 3.76 18.12 6.78
CA PHE A 201 4.57 17.23 7.60
C PHE A 201 5.99 17.15 7.04
N GLY A 202 6.96 17.65 7.80
CA GLY A 202 8.37 17.62 7.42
C GLY A 202 8.93 16.20 7.54
N CYS A 203 9.71 15.76 6.55
CA CYS A 203 10.37 14.45 6.62
C CYS A 203 11.63 14.34 5.74
N LYS A 204 12.49 13.38 6.09
CA LYS A 204 13.72 13.06 5.35
C LYS A 204 13.50 12.04 4.24
N SER A 205 12.45 11.24 4.33
CA SER A 205 12.14 10.20 3.35
C SER A 205 10.63 9.92 3.31
N VAL A 206 10.14 9.59 2.11
CA VAL A 206 8.73 9.27 1.88
C VAL A 206 8.60 7.90 1.24
N VAL A 207 7.69 7.08 1.77
CA VAL A 207 7.31 5.78 1.22
C VAL A 207 5.89 5.90 0.66
N LEU A 208 5.73 5.73 -0.64
CA LEU A 208 4.42 5.79 -1.29
C LEU A 208 3.84 4.39 -1.46
N THR A 209 2.73 4.11 -0.75
CA THR A 209 1.98 2.85 -0.78
C THR A 209 0.50 3.11 -1.02
N THR A 210 0.21 3.92 -2.04
CA THR A 210 -1.13 4.45 -2.35
C THR A 210 -2.10 3.41 -2.90
N GLY A 211 -1.65 2.19 -3.22
CA GLY A 211 -2.54 1.11 -3.67
C GLY A 211 -3.33 1.47 -4.93
N THR A 212 -4.64 1.26 -4.90
CA THR A 212 -5.54 1.56 -6.04
C THR A 212 -6.11 2.99 -6.01
N PHE A 213 -5.58 3.86 -5.15
CA PHE A 213 -6.19 5.16 -4.87
C PHE A 213 -5.73 6.30 -5.79
N LEU A 214 -4.49 6.28 -6.29
CA LEU A 214 -3.97 7.33 -7.18
C LEU A 214 -4.77 7.40 -8.47
N GLU A 215 -5.57 8.47 -8.61
CA GLU A 215 -6.49 8.67 -9.73
C GLU A 215 -7.31 7.40 -10.08
N GLY A 216 -7.69 6.67 -9.03
CA GLY A 216 -8.48 5.46 -9.09
C GLY A 216 -9.84 5.69 -9.74
N ARG A 217 -10.24 4.76 -10.60
CA ARG A 217 -11.56 4.74 -11.22
C ARG A 217 -12.13 3.33 -11.16
N ILE A 218 -13.37 3.21 -10.69
CA ILE A 218 -14.11 1.95 -10.76
C ILE A 218 -14.91 1.89 -12.05
N TRP A 219 -15.10 0.68 -12.55
CA TRP A 219 -15.82 0.39 -13.79
C TRP A 219 -16.84 -0.72 -13.52
N VAL A 220 -18.10 -0.45 -13.85
CA VAL A 220 -19.19 -1.43 -13.74
C VAL A 220 -19.97 -1.40 -15.05
N GLY A 221 -19.75 -2.42 -15.89
CA GLY A 221 -20.24 -2.41 -17.27
C GLY A 221 -19.69 -1.21 -18.05
N SER A 222 -20.59 -0.41 -18.63
CA SER A 222 -20.26 0.82 -19.35
C SER A 222 -20.14 2.06 -18.44
N LYS A 223 -20.47 1.95 -17.15
CA LYS A 223 -20.41 3.07 -16.21
C LYS A 223 -19.07 3.12 -15.49
N SER A 224 -18.60 4.33 -15.19
CA SER A 224 -17.41 4.54 -14.37
C SER A 224 -17.59 5.69 -13.40
N MET A 225 -16.85 5.67 -12.30
CA MET A 225 -16.77 6.79 -11.36
C MET A 225 -15.37 6.86 -10.72
N PRO A 226 -14.90 8.06 -10.31
CA PRO A 226 -13.67 8.22 -9.52
C PRO A 226 -13.84 7.56 -8.16
N ALA A 227 -12.97 6.60 -7.84
CA ALA A 227 -12.95 5.89 -6.57
C ALA A 227 -11.70 5.02 -6.49
N GLY A 228 -11.05 4.98 -5.32
CA GLY A 228 -9.91 4.09 -5.09
C GLY A 228 -10.37 2.64 -4.87
N ARG A 229 -11.45 2.48 -4.12
CA ARG A 229 -12.15 1.21 -3.88
C ARG A 229 -13.66 1.49 -3.86
N ALA A 230 -14.49 0.46 -4.00
CA ALA A 230 -15.95 0.66 -3.96
C ALA A 230 -16.38 1.31 -2.63
N GLY A 231 -17.00 2.49 -2.71
CA GLY A 231 -17.41 3.27 -1.53
C GLY A 231 -16.32 4.13 -0.89
N GLU A 232 -15.11 4.18 -1.47
CA GLU A 232 -13.99 4.97 -0.96
C GLU A 232 -13.52 5.98 -2.01
N MET A 233 -13.25 7.21 -1.57
CA MET A 233 -12.76 8.28 -2.44
C MET A 233 -11.40 7.91 -3.06
N THR A 234 -11.11 8.47 -4.23
CA THR A 234 -9.78 8.40 -4.85
C THR A 234 -8.89 9.52 -4.29
N SER A 235 -7.57 9.40 -4.45
CA SER A 235 -6.61 10.47 -4.14
C SER A 235 -6.21 11.25 -5.39
N PHE A 236 -5.94 12.53 -5.22
CA PHE A 236 -5.59 13.49 -6.28
C PHE A 236 -4.27 14.22 -5.97
N GLY A 237 -3.73 14.95 -6.94
CA GLY A 237 -2.52 15.78 -6.80
C GLY A 237 -1.23 14.99 -7.01
N LEU A 238 -1.02 13.94 -6.22
CA LEU A 238 0.29 13.27 -6.13
C LEU A 238 0.82 12.72 -7.48
N THR A 239 -0.08 12.28 -8.37
CA THR A 239 0.30 11.81 -9.73
C THR A 239 0.94 12.94 -10.56
N GLU A 240 0.42 14.16 -10.45
CA GLU A 240 0.95 15.34 -11.14
C GLU A 240 2.31 15.74 -10.58
N THR A 241 2.45 15.71 -9.25
CA THR A 241 3.75 15.90 -8.58
C THR A 241 4.77 14.90 -9.10
N LEU A 242 4.45 13.61 -9.12
CA LEU A 242 5.35 12.56 -9.61
C LEU A 242 5.73 12.79 -11.09
N GLY A 243 4.78 13.19 -11.93
CA GLY A 243 5.05 13.54 -13.32
C GLY A 243 6.02 14.73 -13.45
N THR A 244 5.85 15.75 -12.62
CA THR A 244 6.75 16.93 -12.60
C THR A 244 8.16 16.58 -12.11
N LEU A 245 8.27 15.60 -11.21
CA LEU A 245 9.55 15.02 -10.78
C LEU A 245 10.20 14.10 -11.83
N GLY A 246 9.55 13.90 -12.98
CA GLY A 246 10.07 13.10 -14.08
C GLY A 246 9.74 11.61 -14.02
N PHE A 247 8.81 11.19 -13.17
CA PHE A 247 8.32 9.81 -13.17
C PHE A 247 7.32 9.59 -14.31
N GLU A 248 7.45 8.45 -14.98
CA GLU A 248 6.43 7.97 -15.91
C GLU A 248 5.33 7.24 -15.14
N THR A 249 4.08 7.53 -15.48
CA THR A 249 2.91 6.90 -14.87
C THR A 249 2.10 6.16 -15.93
N ASP A 250 1.59 4.99 -15.57
CA ASP A 250 0.71 4.17 -16.41
C ASP A 250 -0.45 3.61 -15.57
N ARG A 251 -1.49 3.11 -16.24
CA ARG A 251 -2.74 2.68 -15.61
C ARG A 251 -2.91 1.17 -15.70
N LEU A 252 -2.91 0.53 -14.53
CA LEU A 252 -3.30 -0.86 -14.39
C LEU A 252 -4.79 -0.99 -14.05
N LYS A 253 -5.42 -2.05 -14.55
CA LYS A 253 -6.81 -2.40 -14.25
C LYS A 253 -6.89 -3.79 -13.64
N THR A 254 -7.57 -3.88 -12.51
CA THR A 254 -7.87 -5.15 -11.85
C THR A 254 -9.37 -5.27 -11.59
N GLY A 255 -9.86 -6.51 -11.50
CA GLY A 255 -11.26 -6.82 -11.22
C GLY A 255 -11.41 -7.48 -9.85
N THR A 256 -12.58 -7.31 -9.25
CA THR A 256 -13.01 -8.04 -8.04
C THR A 256 -14.39 -8.64 -8.31
N PRO A 257 -14.68 -9.86 -7.85
CA PRO A 257 -16.02 -10.43 -8.00
C PRO A 257 -17.03 -9.65 -7.16
N ALA A 258 -18.31 -9.79 -7.48
CA ALA A 258 -19.40 -9.29 -6.64
C ALA A 258 -19.37 -9.95 -5.25
N ARG A 259 -19.97 -9.28 -4.26
CA ARG A 259 -20.24 -9.86 -2.94
C ARG A 259 -21.69 -10.36 -2.95
N VAL A 260 -21.90 -11.61 -2.53
CA VAL A 260 -23.20 -12.29 -2.56
C VAL A 260 -23.67 -12.49 -1.12
N ASP A 261 -24.96 -12.29 -0.86
CA ASP A 261 -25.56 -12.57 0.43
C ASP A 261 -25.58 -14.09 0.67
N ARG A 262 -24.98 -14.53 1.78
CA ARG A 262 -24.92 -15.95 2.15
C ARG A 262 -26.32 -16.60 2.20
N ARG A 263 -27.35 -15.85 2.58
CA ARG A 263 -28.72 -16.37 2.76
C ARG A 263 -29.40 -16.74 1.44
N THR A 264 -28.91 -16.24 0.31
CA THR A 264 -29.47 -16.51 -1.02
C THR A 264 -28.75 -17.65 -1.74
N VAL A 265 -27.77 -18.28 -1.09
CA VAL A 265 -26.96 -19.36 -1.66
C VAL A 265 -27.43 -20.71 -1.13
N ASP A 266 -27.75 -21.64 -2.04
CA ASP A 266 -28.09 -23.03 -1.71
C ASP A 266 -26.81 -23.88 -1.59
N PHE A 267 -26.33 -24.03 -0.35
CA PHE A 267 -25.13 -24.81 -0.04
C PHE A 267 -25.32 -26.33 -0.18
N SER A 268 -26.57 -26.84 -0.22
CA SER A 268 -26.84 -28.29 -0.31
C SER A 268 -26.40 -28.90 -1.63
N LYS A 269 -26.22 -28.07 -2.67
CA LYS A 269 -25.79 -28.46 -4.02
C LYS A 269 -24.28 -28.27 -4.24
N MET A 270 -23.51 -27.96 -3.21
CA MET A 270 -22.09 -27.62 -3.31
C MET A 270 -21.22 -28.59 -2.51
N ASP A 271 -20.01 -28.83 -3.00
CA ASP A 271 -19.03 -29.63 -2.29
C ASP A 271 -18.33 -28.78 -1.21
N ALA A 272 -18.40 -29.22 0.04
CA ALA A 272 -17.69 -28.59 1.14
C ALA A 272 -16.18 -28.84 1.01
N GLN A 273 -15.39 -27.79 1.19
CA GLN A 273 -13.94 -27.88 1.28
C GLN A 273 -13.50 -27.41 2.65
N HIS A 274 -13.02 -28.32 3.49
CA HIS A 274 -12.58 -28.03 4.84
C HIS A 274 -11.09 -27.68 4.88
N SER A 275 -10.61 -27.21 6.04
CA SER A 275 -9.18 -27.10 6.30
C SER A 275 -8.51 -28.47 6.15
N ASP A 276 -7.22 -28.46 5.86
CA ASP A 276 -6.45 -29.70 6.00
C ASP A 276 -6.44 -30.09 7.49
N PRO A 277 -6.50 -31.39 7.83
CA PRO A 277 -6.45 -31.86 9.21
C PRO A 277 -5.16 -31.37 9.89
N ASP A 278 -5.24 -31.12 11.19
CA ASP A 278 -4.09 -30.73 11.99
C ASP A 278 -3.07 -31.89 11.99
N ASP A 279 -1.91 -31.65 11.38
CA ASP A 279 -0.68 -32.42 11.57
C ASP A 279 0.09 -31.81 12.76
#